data_AF-A0A6J4TU03-F1
#
_entry.id   AF-A0A6J4TU03-F1
#
_cell.length_a   1.000
_cell.length_b   1.000
_cell.length_c   1.000
_cell.angle_alpha   90.00
_cell.angle_beta   90.00
_cell.angle_gamma   90.00
#
_symmetry.space_group_name_H-M   'P 1'
#
loop_
_entity.id
_entity.type
_entity.pdbx_description
1 polymer ?
#
loop_
_entity_poly.entity_id
_entity_poly.type
_entity_poly.pdbx_seq_one_letter_code
_entity_poly.pdbx_strand_id
1 'polypeptide(L)'
;MDPAGSPLTRGRTLLLVLRWGLPGLLILIGFAILLVDDGSRRWDGWAMCVGAAFSLMFLTVVYGMGAKGDLEREDEEAARQYFREHGRWPDDEPA
;
A
#
# COMPACT_ATOMS: atom_id res chain seq x y z
N MET A 1 -2.12 31.83 3.03
CA MET A 1 -1.23 30.84 3.66
C MET A 1 -2.12 29.93 4.49
N ASP A 2 -2.77 28.95 3.85
CA ASP A 2 -3.61 27.98 4.57
C ASP A 2 -2.70 26.94 5.25
N PRO A 3 -2.67 26.83 6.59
CA PRO A 3 -1.81 25.88 7.30
C PRO A 3 -2.35 24.44 7.26
N ALA A 4 -3.53 24.22 6.69
CA ALA A 4 -4.17 22.92 6.59
C ALA A 4 -3.99 22.36 5.17
N GLY A 5 -2.98 21.51 4.98
CA GLY A 5 -2.90 20.66 3.80
C GLY A 5 -4.24 19.95 3.59
N SER A 6 -4.75 20.00 2.36
CA SER A 6 -6.09 19.49 2.01
C SER A 6 -6.30 18.07 2.55
N PRO A 7 -7.52 17.69 2.98
CA PRO A 7 -7.80 16.41 3.63
C PRO A 7 -7.33 15.19 2.82
N LEU A 8 -7.36 15.31 1.49
CA LEU A 8 -6.83 14.31 0.55
C LEU A 8 -5.32 14.08 0.70
N THR A 9 -4.56 15.16 0.93
CA THR A 9 -3.11 15.10 1.13
C THR A 9 -2.76 14.40 2.44
N ARG A 10 -3.54 14.64 3.49
CA ARG A 10 -3.38 13.99 4.80
C ARG A 10 -3.66 12.48 4.72
N GLY A 11 -4.72 12.09 3.99
CA GLY A 11 -5.06 10.68 3.74
C GLY A 11 -3.95 9.94 2.99
N ARG A 12 -3.42 10.54 1.91
CA ARG A 12 -2.31 9.95 1.15
C ARG A 12 -1.04 9.81 1.99
N THR A 13 -0.67 10.83 2.75
CA THR A 13 0.51 10.77 3.64
C THR A 13 0.35 9.71 4.72
N LEU A 14 -0.84 9.61 5.35
CA LEU A 14 -1.12 8.58 6.34
C LEU A 14 -1.00 7.18 5.75
N LEU A 15 -1.55 6.95 4.56
CA LEU A 15 -1.44 5.66 3.86
C LEU A 15 0.02 5.31 3.55
N LEU A 16 0.82 6.28 3.10
CA LEU A 16 2.26 6.05 2.86
C LEU A 16 3.01 5.72 4.15
N VAL A 17 2.72 6.42 5.25
CA VAL A 17 3.33 6.16 6.56
C VAL A 17 2.95 4.77 7.08
N LEU A 18 1.69 4.37 6.95
CA LEU A 18 1.26 3.03 7.40
C LEU A 18 1.86 1.92 6.52
N ARG A 19 1.95 2.16 5.21
CA ARG A 19 2.42 1.19 4.21
C ARG A 19 3.94 0.99 4.22
N TRP A 20 4.70 2.04 4.51
CA TRP A 20 6.16 2.02 4.44
C TRP A 20 6.84 2.40 5.76
N GLY A 21 6.27 3.35 6.50
CA GLY A 21 6.82 3.82 7.77
C GLY A 21 6.71 2.78 8.88
N LEU A 22 5.54 2.16 9.07
CA LEU A 22 5.34 1.13 10.10
C LEU A 22 6.26 -0.10 9.90
N PRO A 23 6.31 -0.76 8.73
CA PRO A 23 7.23 -1.88 8.53
C PRO A 23 8.69 -1.45 8.59
N GLY A 24 9.05 -0.28 8.04
CA GLY A 24 10.40 0.26 8.15
C GLY A 24 10.83 0.47 9.60
N LEU A 25 9.94 1.02 10.44
CA LEU A 25 10.20 1.21 11.87
C LEU A 25 10.39 -0.12 12.60
N LEU A 26 9.58 -1.15 12.30
CA LEU A 26 9.74 -2.47 12.89
C LEU A 26 11.08 -3.12 12.54
N ILE A 27 11.55 -2.95 11.30
CA ILE A 27 12.88 -3.41 10.89
C ILE A 27 13.96 -2.68 11.71
N LEU A 28 13.87 -1.35 11.82
CA LEU A 28 14.83 -0.57 12.61
C LEU A 28 14.86 -1.00 14.08
N ILE A 29 13.70 -1.25 14.69
CA ILE A 29 13.61 -1.76 16.07
C ILE A 29 14.24 -3.15 16.18
N GLY A 30 13.97 -4.05 15.23
CA GLY A 30 14.58 -5.38 15.21
C GLY A 30 16.10 -5.32 15.15
N PHE A 31 16.66 -4.45 14.31
CA PHE A 31 18.11 -4.24 14.24
C PHE A 31 18.67 -3.57 15.50
N ALA A 32 17.95 -2.61 16.10
CA ALA A 32 18.37 -2.02 17.36
C ALA A 32 18.48 -3.08 18.48
N ILE A 33 17.54 -4.03 18.54
CA ILE A 33 17.58 -5.16 19.49
C ILE A 33 18.82 -6.04 19.25
N LEU A 34 19.15 -6.35 17.99
CA LEU A 34 20.37 -7.13 17.67
C LEU A 34 21.65 -6.47 18.16
N LEU A 35 21.72 -5.14 18.07
CA LEU A 35 22.93 -4.37 18.37
C LEU A 35 23.10 -4.07 19.86
N VAL A 36 22.01 -4.05 20.63
CA VAL A 36 22.03 -3.70 22.07
C VAL A 36 22.10 -4.92 22.97
N ASP A 37 21.48 -6.04 22.60
CA ASP A 37 21.44 -7.26 23.42
C ASP A 37 22.57 -8.23 23.03
N ASP A 38 23.32 -8.70 24.04
CA ASP A 38 24.40 -9.66 23.88
C ASP A 38 24.00 -11.14 24.13
N GLY A 39 22.75 -11.41 24.46
CA GLY A 39 22.22 -12.76 24.68
C GLY A 39 21.73 -13.46 23.42
N SER A 40 21.28 -14.71 23.57
CA SER A 40 20.54 -15.43 22.53
C SER A 40 19.17 -14.81 22.22
N ARG A 41 18.58 -14.12 23.20
CA ARG A 41 17.31 -13.38 23.07
C ARG A 41 17.31 -12.32 21.97
N ARG A 42 18.49 -11.81 21.58
CA ARG A 42 18.64 -10.86 20.48
C ARG A 42 18.05 -11.39 19.17
N TRP A 43 18.22 -12.69 18.91
CA TRP A 43 17.75 -13.34 17.70
C TRP A 43 16.23 -13.51 17.69
N ASP A 44 15.63 -13.87 18.82
CA ASP A 44 14.18 -14.00 18.95
C ASP A 44 13.50 -12.64 18.74
N GLY A 45 13.98 -11.59 19.41
CA GLY A 45 13.45 -10.23 19.27
C GLY A 45 13.57 -9.71 17.85
N TRP A 46 14.72 -9.92 17.22
CA TRP A 46 14.93 -9.56 15.82
C TRP A 46 14.00 -10.30 14.86
N ALA A 47 13.91 -11.63 14.99
CA ALA A 47 13.10 -12.46 14.11
C ALA A 47 11.61 -12.09 14.21
N MET A 48 11.12 -11.79 15.42
CA MET A 48 9.75 -11.32 15.62
C MET A 48 9.50 -9.98 14.93
N CYS A 49 10.38 -8.99 15.13
CA CYS A 49 10.20 -7.65 14.55
C CYS A 49 10.31 -7.66 13.02
N VAL A 50 11.32 -8.35 12.48
CA VAL A 50 11.55 -8.43 11.04
C VAL A 50 10.47 -9.29 10.38
N GLY A 51 10.08 -10.42 11.00
CA GLY A 51 8.99 -11.26 10.50
C GLY A 51 7.64 -10.53 10.47
N ALA A 52 7.33 -9.72 11.49
CA ALA A 52 6.14 -8.88 11.51
C ALA A 52 6.18 -7.82 10.41
N ALA A 53 7.33 -7.15 10.22
CA ALA A 53 7.50 -6.15 9.17
C ALA A 53 7.29 -6.74 7.77
N PHE A 54 7.88 -7.91 7.48
CA PHE A 54 7.69 -8.61 6.21
C PHE A 54 6.23 -9.04 6.02
N SER A 55 5.58 -9.55 7.05
CA SER A 55 4.16 -9.92 6.99
C SER A 55 3.27 -8.72 6.64
N LEU A 56 3.53 -7.56 7.25
CA LEU A 56 2.82 -6.31 6.95
C LEU A 56 3.04 -5.86 5.51
N MET A 57 4.29 -5.87 5.03
CA MET A 57 4.61 -5.51 3.64
C MET A 57 3.93 -6.47 2.66
N PHE A 58 3.99 -7.77 2.93
CA PHE A 58 3.37 -8.80 2.11
C PHE A 58 1.85 -8.62 2.02
N LEU A 59 1.17 -8.43 3.16
CA LEU A 59 -0.27 -8.21 3.19
C LEU A 59 -0.66 -6.96 2.38
N THR A 60 0.17 -5.92 2.47
CA THR A 60 -0.06 -4.69 1.73
C THR A 60 0.09 -4.88 0.21
N VAL A 61 1.04 -5.72 -0.22
CA VAL A 61 1.20 -6.07 -1.64
C VAL A 61 -0.01 -6.84 -2.15
N VAL A 62 -0.45 -7.87 -1.42
CA VAL A 62 -1.62 -8.67 -1.81
C VAL A 62 -2.87 -7.81 -1.88
N TYR A 63 -3.08 -6.92 -0.91
CA TYR A 63 -4.21 -5.99 -0.92
C TYR A 63 -4.16 -5.04 -2.13
N GLY A 64 -2.97 -4.52 -2.45
CA GLY A 64 -2.78 -3.67 -3.62
C GLY A 64 -3.12 -4.37 -4.94
N MET A 65 -2.82 -5.67 -5.06
CA MET A 65 -3.20 -6.46 -6.24
C MET A 65 -4.73 -6.61 -6.35
N GLY A 66 -5.40 -6.89 -5.23
CA GLY A 66 -6.87 -7.02 -5.20
C GLY A 66 -7.58 -5.72 -5.58
N ALA A 67 -7.16 -4.59 -5.00
CA ALA A 67 -7.76 -3.28 -5.27
C ALA A 67 -7.56 -2.84 -6.73
N LYS A 68 -6.40 -3.13 -7.33
CA LYS A 68 -6.16 -2.82 -8.74
C LYS A 68 -7.12 -3.59 -9.66
N GLY A 69 -7.32 -4.87 -9.39
CA GLY A 69 -8.26 -5.69 -10.18
C GLY A 69 -9.72 -5.26 -10.03
N ASP A 70 -10.08 -4.63 -8.91
CA ASP A 70 -11.43 -4.09 -8.72
C ASP A 70 -11.66 -2.86 -9.60
N LEU A 71 -10.68 -1.94 -9.64
CA LEU A 71 -10.72 -0.77 -10.51
C LEU A 71 -10.80 -1.16 -11.99
N GLU A 72 -10.05 -2.18 -12.42
CA GLU A 72 -10.10 -2.69 -13.80
C GLU A 72 -11.51 -3.21 -14.17
N ARG A 73 -12.25 -3.81 -13.22
CA ARG A 73 -13.64 -4.25 -13.45
C ARG A 73 -14.60 -3.09 -13.54
N GLU A 74 -14.44 -2.09 -12.66
CA GLU A 74 -15.25 -0.86 -12.70
C GLU A 74 -15.05 -0.12 -14.04
N ASP A 75 -13.81 -0.01 -14.51
CA ASP A 75 -13.48 0.58 -15.82
C ASP A 75 -14.11 -0.21 -16.98
N GLU A 76 -14.06 -1.56 -16.94
CA GLU A 76 -14.71 -2.39 -17.95
C GLU A 76 -16.24 -2.25 -17.94
N GLU A 77 -16.86 -2.16 -16.76
CA GLU A 77 -18.28 -1.90 -16.61
C GLU A 77 -18.69 -0.54 -17.16
N ALA A 78 -17.91 0.51 -16.88
CA ALA A 78 -18.12 1.85 -17.40
C ALA A 78 -17.99 1.89 -18.94
N ALA A 79 -16.98 1.23 -19.50
CA ALA A 79 -16.79 1.14 -20.95
C ALA A 79 -17.95 0.39 -21.63
N ARG A 80 -18.43 -0.70 -21.02
CA ARG A 80 -19.63 -1.44 -21.50
C ARG A 80 -20.88 -0.58 -21.46
N GLN A 81 -21.05 0.23 -20.42
CA GLN A 81 -22.17 1.16 -20.34
C GLN A 81 -22.08 2.23 -21.43
N TYR A 82 -20.91 2.83 -21.63
CA TYR A 82 -20.68 3.82 -22.68
C TYR A 82 -21.01 3.25 -24.06
N PHE A 83 -20.58 2.02 -24.36
CA PHE A 83 -20.90 1.35 -25.62
C PHE A 83 -22.40 1.09 -25.80
N ARG A 84 -23.12 0.69 -24.75
CA ARG A 84 -24.59 0.52 -24.84
C ARG A 84 -25.30 1.83 -25.15
N GLU A 85 -24.81 2.94 -24.62
CA GLU A 85 -25.42 4.27 -24.78
C GLU A 85 -25.05 4.94 -26.12
N HIS A 86 -23.79 4.80 -26.56
CA HIS A 86 -23.25 5.54 -27.69
C HIS A 86 -22.99 4.67 -28.93
N GLY A 87 -23.03 3.34 -28.80
CA GLY A 87 -22.77 2.40 -29.90
C GLY A 87 -21.31 2.36 -30.38
N ARG A 88 -20.38 3.00 -29.65
CA ARG A 88 -18.94 3.06 -29.93
C ARG A 88 -18.14 2.85 -28.65
N TRP A 89 -16.94 2.30 -28.74
CA TRP A 89 -16.07 2.18 -27.57
C TRP A 89 -15.52 3.56 -27.18
N PRO A 90 -15.26 3.84 -25.88
CA PRO A 90 -14.68 5.12 -25.48
C PRO A 90 -13.29 5.36 -26.09
N ASP A 91 -12.54 4.29 -26.35
CA ASP A 91 -11.18 4.34 -26.93
C ASP A 91 -11.16 4.40 -28.47
N ASP A 92 -12.31 4.33 -29.14
CA ASP A 92 -12.41 4.46 -30.61
C ASP A 92 -12.29 5.95 -31.01
N GLU A 93 -11.13 6.59 -30.81
CA GLU A 93 -10.89 7.88 -31.48
C GLU A 93 -10.77 7.67 -33.00
N PRO A 94 -11.46 8.47 -33.83
CA PRO A 94 -11.20 8.47 -35.26
C PRO A 94 -9.78 9.00 -35.48
N ALA A 95 -8.92 8.19 -36.10
CA ALA A 95 -7.60 8.58 -36.56
C ALA A 95 -7.64 9.72 -37.58
#